data_AF-A0A535LVW3-F1
#
_entry.id   AF-A0A535LVW3-F1
#
_cell.length_a   1.000
_cell.length_b   1.000
_cell.length_c   1.000
_cell.angle_alpha   90.00
_cell.angle_beta   90.00
_cell.angle_gamma   90.00
#
_symmetry.space_group_name_H-M   'P 1'
#
loop_
_entity.id
_entity.type
_entity.pdbx_description
1 polymer ?
#
loop_
_entity_poly.entity_id
_entity_poly.type
_entity_poly.pdbx_seq_one_letter_code
_entity_poly.pdbx_strand_id
1 'polypeptide(L)'
;MAVAMVAPAAALVLAQPDLGTTIVIGAVLVGMLFLAGVRIAQMGSLVACAVVAIPLLPHILQGYQRRRLAIFLDPGSDPLGAGYNLLQARIAIGAGGLFGQGWLHGLQGALGFVPERATDFVFAVFAEQFGLFGSLLLLAMFGALLIRLLRSAAVSVRAQA
;
A
#
# COMPACT_ATOMS: atom_id res chain seq x y z
N MET A 1 10.41 -15.59 -20.12
CA MET A 1 10.33 -16.77 -19.23
C MET A 1 9.74 -16.40 -17.87
N ALA A 2 10.41 -15.59 -17.03
CA ALA A 2 9.89 -15.19 -15.70
C ALA A 2 8.46 -14.59 -15.72
N VAL A 3 8.19 -13.65 -16.64
CA VAL A 3 6.85 -13.05 -16.80
C VAL A 3 5.78 -14.09 -17.15
N ALA A 4 6.11 -15.06 -18.01
CA ALA A 4 5.19 -16.11 -18.43
C ALA A 4 4.85 -17.09 -17.30
N MET A 5 5.73 -17.24 -16.30
CA MET A 5 5.48 -18.06 -15.12
C MET A 5 4.57 -17.38 -14.09
N VAL A 6 4.66 -16.05 -13.96
CA VAL A 6 3.85 -15.26 -13.01
C VAL A 6 2.48 -14.89 -13.59
N ALA A 7 2.36 -14.77 -14.91
CA ALA A 7 1.11 -14.39 -15.59
C ALA A 7 -0.13 -15.24 -15.21
N PRO A 8 -0.06 -16.58 -15.08
CA PRO A 8 -1.22 -17.38 -14.70
C PRO A 8 -1.71 -17.06 -13.28
N ALA A 9 -0.79 -16.90 -12.33
CA ALA A 9 -1.11 -16.54 -10.95
C ALA A 9 -1.73 -15.13 -10.86
N ALA A 10 -1.14 -14.16 -11.56
CA ALA A 10 -1.68 -12.81 -11.63
C ALA A 10 -3.07 -12.76 -12.29
N ALA A 11 -3.30 -13.56 -13.34
CA ALA A 11 -4.60 -13.65 -14.01
C ALA A 11 -5.69 -14.23 -13.10
N LEU A 12 -5.36 -15.26 -12.31
CA LEU A 12 -6.28 -15.85 -11.32
C LEU A 12 -6.65 -14.84 -10.22
N VAL A 13 -5.68 -14.06 -9.72
CA VAL A 13 -5.93 -13.01 -8.72
C VAL A 13 -6.79 -11.88 -9.31
N LEU A 14 -6.54 -11.50 -10.56
CA LEU A 14 -7.36 -10.50 -11.25
C LEU A 14 -8.80 -10.98 -11.46
N ALA A 15 -9.00 -12.29 -11.66
CA ALA A 15 -10.32 -12.91 -11.74
C ALA A 15 -11.06 -12.93 -10.38
N GLN A 16 -10.35 -12.73 -9.26
CA GLN A 16 -10.91 -12.56 -7.90
C GLN A 16 -11.19 -11.09 -7.53
N PRO A 17 -11.43 -10.24 -8.53
CA PRO A 17 -11.29 -8.77 -8.47
C PRO A 17 -10.36 -8.16 -7.40
N ASP A 18 -9.21 -8.77 -7.11
CA ASP A 18 -8.24 -8.25 -6.13
C ASP A 18 -7.11 -7.48 -6.82
N LEU A 19 -7.32 -6.18 -6.97
CA LEU A 19 -6.32 -5.27 -7.54
C LEU A 19 -5.10 -5.09 -6.65
N GLY A 20 -5.29 -5.09 -5.33
CA GLY A 20 -4.21 -4.82 -4.37
C GLY A 20 -3.14 -5.91 -4.47
N THR A 21 -3.58 -7.15 -4.39
CA THR A 21 -2.70 -8.33 -4.49
C THR A 21 -2.03 -8.42 -5.86
N THR A 22 -2.74 -8.07 -6.95
CA THR A 22 -2.17 -8.07 -8.31
C THR A 22 -1.02 -7.06 -8.44
N ILE A 23 -1.18 -5.85 -7.87
CA ILE A 23 -0.13 -4.82 -7.88
C ILE A 23 1.09 -5.30 -7.07
N VAL A 24 0.88 -5.93 -5.91
CA VAL A 24 1.96 -6.47 -5.08
C VAL A 24 2.75 -7.55 -5.83
N ILE A 25 2.08 -8.49 -6.49
CA ILE A 25 2.73 -9.53 -7.31
C ILE A 25 3.56 -8.89 -8.42
N GLY A 26 3.03 -7.87 -9.10
CA GLY A 26 3.76 -7.13 -10.13
C GLY A 26 5.01 -6.42 -9.59
N ALA A 27 4.90 -5.76 -8.44
CA ALA A 27 6.01 -5.09 -7.78
C ALA A 27 7.11 -6.09 -7.36
N VAL A 28 6.72 -7.25 -6.82
CA VAL A 28 7.66 -8.34 -6.47
C VAL A 28 8.37 -8.86 -7.72
N LEU A 29 7.65 -9.09 -8.82
CA LEU A 29 8.24 -9.51 -10.09
C LEU A 29 9.28 -8.50 -10.59
N VAL A 30 8.96 -7.20 -10.58
CA VAL A 30 9.91 -6.14 -10.98
C VAL A 30 11.13 -6.11 -10.05
N GLY A 31 10.91 -6.24 -8.73
CA GLY A 31 11.98 -6.31 -7.74
C GLY A 31 12.93 -7.50 -7.98
N MET A 32 12.37 -8.69 -8.25
CA MET A 32 13.17 -9.87 -8.58
C MET A 32 13.94 -9.72 -9.88
N LEU A 33 13.33 -9.15 -10.93
CA LEU A 33 14.01 -8.88 -12.20
C LEU A 33 15.16 -7.88 -12.02
N PHE A 34 14.98 -6.86 -11.17
CA PHE A 34 16.04 -5.92 -10.83
C PHE A 34 17.22 -6.61 -10.12
N LEU A 35 16.93 -7.45 -9.11
CA LEU A 35 17.96 -8.22 -8.40
C LEU A 35 18.68 -9.22 -9.32
N ALA A 36 18.00 -9.77 -10.32
CA ALA A 36 18.58 -10.67 -11.30
C ALA A 36 19.49 -9.96 -12.34
N GLY A 37 19.64 -8.64 -12.26
CA GLY A 37 20.51 -7.87 -13.18
C GLY A 37 19.93 -7.67 -14.58
N VAL A 38 18.60 -7.72 -14.72
CA VAL A 38 17.92 -7.48 -16.01
C VAL A 38 18.22 -6.07 -16.51
N ARG A 39 18.39 -5.92 -17.83
CA ARG A 39 18.71 -4.63 -18.47
C ARG A 39 17.64 -3.59 -18.13
N ILE A 40 18.05 -2.39 -17.71
CA ILE A 40 17.17 -1.27 -17.36
C ILE A 40 16.17 -0.96 -18.49
N ALA A 41 16.58 -1.10 -19.75
CA ALA A 41 15.70 -0.92 -20.92
C ALA A 41 14.49 -1.90 -20.91
N GLN A 42 14.69 -3.14 -20.49
CA GLN A 42 13.62 -4.14 -20.40
C GLN A 42 12.70 -3.84 -19.20
N MET A 43 13.25 -3.36 -18.09
CA MET A 43 12.43 -2.86 -16.97
C MET A 43 11.59 -1.64 -17.39
N GLY A 44 12.19 -0.73 -18.14
CA GLY A 44 11.50 0.43 -18.72
C GLY A 44 10.32 0.01 -19.60
N SER A 45 10.48 -1.03 -20.43
CA SER A 45 9.37 -1.55 -21.24
C SER A 45 8.20 -2.13 -20.42
N LEU A 46 8.49 -2.76 -19.28
CA LEU A 46 7.46 -3.28 -18.36
C LEU A 46 6.64 -2.15 -17.75
N VAL A 47 7.33 -1.10 -17.27
CA VAL A 47 6.67 0.09 -16.73
C VAL A 47 5.88 0.81 -17.82
N ALA A 48 6.45 0.96 -19.02
CA ALA A 48 5.75 1.58 -20.15
C ALA A 48 4.48 0.81 -20.53
N CYS A 49 4.51 -0.53 -20.60
CA CYS A 49 3.32 -1.34 -20.82
C CYS A 49 2.26 -1.13 -19.73
N ALA A 50 2.66 -1.07 -18.45
CA ALA A 50 1.74 -0.80 -17.35
C ALA A 50 1.08 0.60 -17.48
N VAL A 51 1.85 1.62 -17.86
CA VAL A 51 1.34 2.99 -18.08
C VAL A 51 0.38 3.04 -19.27
N VAL A 52 0.70 2.38 -20.38
CA VAL A 52 -0.17 2.30 -21.57
C VAL A 52 -1.48 1.55 -21.27
N ALA A 53 -1.48 0.63 -20.29
CA ALA A 53 -2.67 -0.07 -19.86
C ALA A 53 -3.60 0.76 -18.95
N ILE A 54 -3.16 1.91 -18.41
CA ILE A 54 -3.97 2.80 -17.55
C ILE A 54 -5.31 3.19 -18.19
N PRO A 55 -5.40 3.66 -19.45
CA PRO A 55 -6.69 3.98 -20.08
C PRO A 55 -7.64 2.77 -20.22
N LEU A 56 -7.13 1.54 -20.12
CA LEU A 56 -7.94 0.31 -20.18
C LEU A 56 -8.56 -0.05 -18.83
N LEU A 57 -8.04 0.48 -17.71
CA LEU A 57 -8.59 0.27 -16.36
C LEU A 57 -10.10 0.49 -16.26
N PRO A 58 -10.70 1.58 -16.76
CA PRO A 58 -12.15 1.77 -16.69
C PRO A 58 -12.98 0.79 -17.54
N HIS A 59 -12.37 -0.16 -18.25
CA HIS A 59 -13.09 -1.26 -18.91
C HIS A 59 -12.94 -2.58 -18.14
N ILE A 60 -11.90 -2.70 -17.32
CA ILE A 60 -11.53 -3.90 -16.55
C ILE A 60 -12.02 -3.80 -15.10
N LEU A 61 -12.02 -2.60 -14.54
CA LEU A 61 -12.37 -2.35 -13.14
C LEU A 61 -13.87 -2.52 -12.91
N GLN A 62 -14.23 -3.20 -11.82
CA GLN A 62 -15.60 -3.25 -11.34
C GLN A 62 -16.05 -1.91 -10.77
N GLY A 63 -17.38 -1.68 -10.69
CA GLY A 63 -17.95 -0.42 -10.21
C GLY A 63 -17.47 0.01 -8.83
N TYR A 64 -17.30 -0.95 -7.90
CA TYR A 64 -16.75 -0.68 -6.57
C TYR A 64 -15.30 -0.21 -6.60
N GLN A 65 -14.46 -0.82 -7.46
CA GLN A 65 -13.03 -0.49 -7.56
C GLN A 65 -12.85 0.92 -8.13
N ARG A 66 -13.67 1.29 -9.13
CA ARG A 66 -13.69 2.66 -9.66
C ARG A 66 -14.12 3.67 -8.61
N ARG A 67 -15.14 3.33 -7.80
CA ARG A 67 -15.59 4.18 -6.71
C ARG A 67 -14.49 4.39 -5.66
N ARG A 68 -13.73 3.34 -5.30
CA ARG A 68 -12.56 3.48 -4.41
C ARG A 68 -11.47 4.37 -5.01
N LEU A 69 -11.12 4.22 -6.30
CA LEU A 69 -10.15 5.10 -6.96
C LEU A 69 -10.63 6.56 -7.00
N ALA A 70 -11.91 6.78 -7.32
CA ALA A 70 -12.50 8.11 -7.38
C ALA A 70 -12.47 8.79 -6.01
N ILE A 71 -12.83 8.07 -4.94
CA ILE A 71 -12.79 8.57 -3.56
C ILE A 71 -11.36 8.78 -3.05
N PHE A 72 -10.40 7.99 -3.52
CA PHE A 72 -8.99 8.21 -3.22
C PHE A 72 -8.49 9.54 -3.81
N LEU A 73 -8.89 9.85 -5.05
CA LEU A 73 -8.53 11.10 -5.74
C LEU A 73 -9.29 12.31 -5.17
N ASP A 74 -10.59 12.13 -4.89
CA ASP A 74 -11.44 13.13 -4.27
C ASP A 74 -12.25 12.54 -3.11
N PRO A 75 -11.68 12.56 -1.88
CA PRO A 75 -12.36 12.07 -0.69
C PRO A 75 -13.61 12.88 -0.33
N GLY A 76 -13.74 14.11 -0.83
CA GLY A 76 -14.87 15.01 -0.56
C GLY A 76 -16.12 14.69 -1.36
N SER A 77 -16.02 13.83 -2.38
CA SER A 77 -17.13 13.44 -3.25
C SER A 77 -18.19 12.57 -2.57
N ASP A 78 -17.82 11.81 -1.53
CA ASP A 78 -18.73 10.97 -0.73
C ASP A 78 -18.28 10.90 0.75
N PRO A 79 -18.45 12.01 1.50
CA PRO A 79 -17.91 12.14 2.85
C PRO A 79 -18.64 11.30 3.90
N LEU A 80 -19.85 10.81 3.60
CA LEU A 80 -20.66 9.97 4.51
C LEU A 80 -20.65 8.49 4.12
N GLY A 81 -20.26 8.15 2.89
CA GLY A 81 -20.17 6.78 2.40
C GLY A 81 -18.74 6.26 2.40
N ALA A 82 -18.22 5.92 1.23
CA ALA A 82 -16.92 5.24 1.12
C ALA A 82 -15.71 6.16 1.40
N GLY A 83 -15.88 7.49 1.42
CA GLY A 83 -14.84 8.45 1.81
C GLY A 83 -14.77 8.73 3.30
N TYR A 84 -15.79 8.34 4.08
CA TYR A 84 -15.89 8.62 5.50
C TYR A 84 -14.70 8.06 6.30
N ASN A 85 -14.37 6.79 6.11
CA ASN A 85 -13.25 6.14 6.82
C ASN A 85 -11.91 6.80 6.48
N LEU A 86 -11.70 7.17 5.22
CA LEU A 86 -10.47 7.82 4.76
C LEU A 86 -10.33 9.24 5.36
N LEU A 87 -11.43 9.99 5.39
CA LEU A 87 -11.45 11.32 5.98
C LEU A 87 -11.22 11.27 7.50
N GLN A 88 -11.86 10.33 8.20
CA GLN A 88 -11.67 10.14 9.64
C GLN A 88 -10.25 9.68 9.98
N ALA A 89 -9.66 8.79 9.17
CA ALA A 89 -8.26 8.41 9.34
C ALA A 89 -7.32 9.61 9.18
N ARG A 90 -7.57 10.49 8.20
CA ARG A 90 -6.79 11.72 8.03
C ARG A 90 -6.93 12.67 9.22
N ILE A 91 -8.15 12.82 9.75
CA ILE A 91 -8.41 13.64 10.94
C ILE A 91 -7.72 13.05 12.18
N ALA A 92 -7.79 11.73 12.38
CA ALA A 92 -7.15 11.04 13.50
C ALA A 92 -5.62 11.24 13.51
N ILE A 93 -4.98 11.11 12.34
CA ILE A 93 -3.54 11.39 12.18
C ILE A 93 -3.24 12.86 12.52
N GLY A 94 -4.07 13.80 12.06
CA GLY A 94 -3.91 15.23 12.37
C GLY A 94 -4.12 15.56 13.86
N ALA A 95 -5.08 14.89 14.50
CA ALA A 95 -5.44 15.08 15.90
C ALA A 95 -4.35 14.61 16.88
N GLY A 96 -3.47 13.70 16.46
CA GLY A 96 -2.34 13.24 17.26
C GLY A 96 -1.26 14.31 17.50
N GLY A 97 -1.18 15.35 16.66
CA GLY A 97 -0.16 16.40 16.81
C GLY A 97 1.27 15.84 16.89
N LEU A 98 2.15 16.49 17.66
CA LEU A 98 3.56 16.05 17.79
C LEU A 98 3.73 14.87 18.76
N PHE A 99 3.04 14.89 19.90
CA PHE A 99 3.25 13.99 21.03
C PHE A 99 2.15 12.93 21.23
N GLY A 100 1.05 13.02 20.47
CA GLY A 100 -0.10 12.15 20.61
C GLY A 100 -1.08 12.62 21.67
N GLN A 101 -2.25 11.98 21.70
CA GLN A 101 -3.26 12.20 22.72
C GLN A 101 -3.09 11.31 23.96
N GLY A 102 -2.18 10.33 23.91
CA GLY A 102 -1.93 9.36 24.97
C GLY A 102 -2.55 7.99 24.70
N TRP A 103 -1.96 6.97 25.31
CA TRP A 103 -2.38 5.57 25.14
C TRP A 103 -3.85 5.40 25.58
N LEU A 104 -4.69 4.83 24.71
CA LEU A 104 -6.14 4.65 24.89
C LEU A 104 -6.97 5.94 25.04
N HIS A 105 -6.38 7.11 24.78
CA HIS A 105 -7.09 8.40 24.82
C HIS A 105 -7.47 8.94 23.43
N GLY A 106 -7.28 8.14 22.36
CA GLY A 106 -7.68 8.55 21.00
C GLY A 106 -9.19 8.71 20.89
N LEU A 107 -9.65 9.94 20.64
CA LEU A 107 -11.08 10.27 20.49
C LEU A 107 -11.71 9.49 19.33
N GLN A 108 -11.05 9.44 18.18
CA GLN A 108 -11.57 8.73 17.00
C GLN A 108 -11.52 7.22 17.19
N GLY A 109 -10.47 6.76 17.88
CA GLY A 109 -10.28 5.40 18.35
C GLY A 109 -11.28 4.92 19.40
N ALA A 110 -11.85 5.80 20.24
CA ALA A 110 -12.78 5.44 21.31
C ALA A 110 -14.25 5.63 20.92
N LEU A 111 -14.57 6.69 20.17
CA LEU A 111 -15.95 7.12 19.88
C LEU A 111 -16.66 6.36 18.76
N GLY A 112 -16.04 5.33 18.18
CA GLY A 112 -16.74 4.54 17.15
C GLY A 112 -16.59 5.06 15.72
N PHE A 113 -15.98 6.24 15.53
CA PHE A 113 -16.02 6.95 14.26
C PHE A 113 -15.21 6.31 13.12
N VAL A 114 -14.36 5.32 13.42
CA VAL A 114 -13.71 4.48 12.40
C VAL A 114 -14.20 3.04 12.59
N PRO A 115 -15.16 2.53 11.80
CA PRO A 115 -15.66 1.15 11.95
C PRO A 115 -14.57 0.08 11.76
N GLU A 116 -13.59 0.30 10.88
CA GLU A 116 -12.50 -0.64 10.54
C GLU A 116 -11.16 -0.26 11.21
N ARG A 117 -11.18 0.00 12.53
CA ARG A 117 -9.98 0.43 13.31
C ARG A 117 -8.86 -0.59 13.36
N ALA A 118 -9.19 -1.88 13.34
CA ALA A 118 -8.27 -2.96 13.64
C ALA A 118 -7.49 -3.51 12.43
N THR A 119 -7.98 -3.25 11.21
CA THR A 119 -7.48 -3.84 9.96
C THR A 119 -6.73 -2.79 9.14
N ASP A 120 -7.46 -1.96 8.42
CA ASP A 120 -6.91 -1.07 7.39
C ASP A 120 -6.42 0.27 7.96
N PHE A 121 -6.90 0.66 9.14
CA PHE A 121 -6.64 1.98 9.74
C PHE A 121 -5.85 1.96 11.05
N VAL A 122 -5.15 0.86 11.36
CA VAL A 122 -4.40 0.70 12.62
C VAL A 122 -3.33 1.79 12.78
N PHE A 123 -2.71 2.22 11.67
CA PHE A 123 -1.71 3.29 11.68
C PHE A 123 -2.30 4.65 12.05
N ALA A 124 -3.53 4.95 11.60
CA ALA A 124 -4.18 6.22 11.93
C ALA A 124 -4.49 6.30 13.43
N VAL A 125 -4.95 5.19 14.02
CA VAL A 125 -5.20 5.07 15.46
C VAL A 125 -3.90 5.16 16.27
N PHE A 126 -2.81 4.58 15.77
CA PHE A 126 -1.50 4.68 16.39
C PHE A 126 -0.95 6.11 16.33
N ALA A 127 -1.08 6.78 15.18
CA ALA A 127 -0.66 8.17 14.98
C ALA A 127 -1.45 9.14 15.87
N GLU A 128 -2.75 8.89 16.09
CA GLU A 128 -3.55 9.68 17.03
C GLU A 128 -3.01 9.56 18.47
N GLN A 129 -2.65 8.34 18.90
CA GLN A 129 -2.23 8.08 20.28
C GLN A 129 -0.81 8.53 20.58
N PHE A 130 0.12 8.34 19.65
CA PHE A 130 1.56 8.60 19.86
C PHE A 130 2.10 9.81 19.09
N GLY A 131 1.26 10.43 18.26
CA GLY A 131 1.61 11.60 17.47
C GLY A 131 2.72 11.33 16.45
N LEU A 132 3.27 12.42 15.93
CA LEU A 132 4.33 12.39 14.93
C LEU A 132 5.57 11.60 15.39
N PHE A 133 6.03 11.78 16.63
CA PHE A 133 7.25 11.11 17.11
C PHE A 133 7.09 9.59 17.18
N GLY A 134 5.96 9.10 17.69
CA GLY A 134 5.69 7.66 17.69
C GLY A 134 5.59 7.11 16.28
N SER A 135 4.88 7.80 15.39
CA SER A 135 4.78 7.41 13.97
C SER A 135 6.14 7.35 13.30
N LEU A 136 7.02 8.35 13.52
CA LEU A 136 8.38 8.35 12.97
C LEU A 136 9.23 7.20 13.52
N LEU A 137 9.14 6.92 14.82
CA LEU A 137 9.83 5.79 15.43
C LEU A 137 9.37 4.46 14.82
N LEU A 138 8.05 4.29 14.67
CA LEU A 138 7.47 3.09 14.06
C LEU A 138 7.96 2.92 12.61
N LEU A 139 7.90 3.98 11.81
CA LEU A 139 8.41 3.98 10.42
C LEU A 139 9.91 3.67 10.38
N ALA A 140 10.70 4.23 11.30
CA ALA A 140 12.13 3.94 11.39
C ALA A 140 12.41 2.48 11.73
N MET A 141 11.62 1.86 12.61
CA MET A 141 11.74 0.43 12.92
C MET A 141 11.41 -0.44 11.71
N PHE A 142 10.31 -0.16 11.00
CA PHE A 142 9.98 -0.86 9.76
C PHE A 142 11.06 -0.65 8.68
N GLY A 143 11.60 0.58 8.56
CA GLY A 143 12.71 0.88 7.67
C GLY A 143 13.98 0.08 8.00
N ALA A 144 14.34 0.00 9.29
CA ALA A 144 15.48 -0.80 9.75
C ALA A 144 15.28 -2.29 9.47
N LEU A 145 14.07 -2.81 9.65
CA LEU A 145 13.70 -4.19 9.31
C LEU A 145 13.88 -4.44 7.81
N LEU A 146 13.35 -3.58 6.95
CA LEU A 146 13.48 -3.69 5.49
C LEU A 146 14.94 -3.63 5.04
N ILE A 147 15.74 -2.73 5.61
CA ILE A 147 17.18 -2.65 5.30
C ILE A 147 17.89 -3.94 5.71
N ARG A 148 17.57 -4.52 6.86
CA ARG A 148 18.14 -5.81 7.28
C ARG A 148 17.75 -6.94 6.34
N LEU A 149 16.48 -7.02 5.93
CA LEU A 149 16.02 -8.03 4.96
C LEU A 149 16.75 -7.90 3.61
N LEU A 150 16.88 -6.68 3.09
CA LEU A 150 17.60 -6.42 1.84
C LEU A 150 19.09 -6.75 1.95
N ARG A 151 19.74 -6.44 3.08
CA ARG A 151 21.13 -6.81 3.32
C ARG A 151 21.31 -8.33 3.37
N SER A 152 20.45 -9.05 4.07
CA SER A 152 20.48 -10.51 4.11
C SER A 152 20.29 -11.11 2.72
N ALA A 153 19.32 -10.60 1.94
CA ALA A 153 19.11 -11.03 0.56
C ALA A 153 20.35 -10.77 -0.32
N ALA A 154 20.96 -9.59 -0.22
CA ALA A 154 22.15 -9.24 -0.99
C ALA A 154 23.37 -10.11 -0.64
N VAL A 155 23.55 -10.47 0.64
CA VAL A 155 24.62 -11.39 1.08
C VAL A 155 24.40 -12.78 0.49
N SER A 156 23.16 -13.29 0.50
CA SER A 156 22.84 -14.60 -0.08
C SER A 156 23.10 -14.65 -1.59
N VAL A 157 22.74 -13.59 -2.32
CA VAL A 157 22.98 -13.50 -3.77
C VAL A 157 24.49 -13.49 -4.07
N ARG A 158 25.30 -12.77 -3.28
CA ARG A 158 26.76 -12.76 -3.44
C ARG A 158 27.41 -14.09 -3.07
N ALA A 159 26.83 -14.86 -2.15
CA ALA A 159 27.34 -16.18 -1.78
C ALA A 159 27.05 -17.26 -2.85
N GLN A 160 26.12 -16.99 -3.78
CA GLN A 160 25.73 -17.90 -4.86
C GLN A 160 26.38 -17.57 -6.22
N ALA A 161 27.08 -16.43 -6.33
CA ALA A 161 27.79 -15.97 -7.52
C ALA A 161 29.30 -16.27 -7.41
#